data_AF-A0A538GGE4-F1
#
_entry.id   AF-A0A538GGE4-F1
#
_cell.length_a   1.000
_cell.length_b   1.000
_cell.length_c   1.000
_cell.angle_alpha   90.00
_cell.angle_beta   90.00
_cell.angle_gamma   90.00
#
_symmetry.space_group_name_H-M   'P 1'
#
loop_
_entity.id
_entity.type
_entity.pdbx_description
1 polymer ?
#
loop_
_entity_poly.entity_id
_entity_poly.type
_entity_poly.pdbx_seq_one_letter_code
_entity_poly.pdbx_strand_id
1 'polypeptide(L)' 'MAFFARWFGWLRRRPPPPVYDEADAYARCHGERVTELIVMPKPPPAARTLPHLAGDYLQRCFEERLERRRAAHQ' A
#
# COMPACT_ATOMS: atom_id res chain seq x y z
N MET A 1 1.43 0.85 -33.90
CA MET A 1 0.07 0.32 -33.64
C MET A 1 -0.25 0.25 -32.13
N ALA A 2 -0.06 1.32 -31.36
CA ALA A 2 -0.24 1.29 -29.89
C ALA A 2 -1.29 2.29 -29.36
N PHE A 3 -1.79 3.19 -30.21
CA PHE A 3 -2.75 4.22 -29.82
C PHE A 3 -4.17 3.69 -29.61
N PHE A 4 -4.61 2.70 -30.42
CA PHE A 4 -5.96 2.13 -30.30
C PHE A 4 -6.15 1.25 -29.05
N ALA A 5 -5.10 0.56 -28.59
CA ALA A 5 -5.18 -0.30 -27.40
C ALA A 5 -5.51 0.48 -26.12
N ARG A 6 -5.04 1.74 -26.02
CA ARG A 6 -5.29 2.61 -24.86
C ARG A 6 -6.75 3.09 -24.81
N TRP A 7 -7.41 3.22 -25.96
CA TRP A 7 -8.81 3.68 -26.02
C TRP A 7 -9.79 2.58 -25.63
N PHE A 8 -9.57 1.34 -26.07
CA PHE A 8 -10.41 0.19 -25.68
C PHE A 8 -10.20 -0.27 -24.23
N GLY A 9 -9.03 0.02 -23.62
CA GLY A 9 -8.78 -0.28 -22.21
C GLY A 9 -9.66 0.52 -21.24
N TRP A 10 -10.08 1.73 -21.63
CA TRP A 10 -10.95 2.58 -20.81
C TRP A 10 -12.42 2.10 -20.85
N LEU A 11 -12.90 1.59 -22.00
CA LEU A 11 -14.24 0.97 -22.10
C LEU A 11 -14.38 -0.30 -21.25
N ARG A 12 -13.26 -0.94 -20.88
CA ARG A 12 -13.28 -2.22 -20.17
C ARG A 12 -13.31 -2.09 -18.64
N ARG A 13 -13.20 -0.88 -18.09
CA ARG A 13 -13.27 -0.65 -16.65
C ARG A 13 -14.70 -0.29 -16.25
N ARG A 14 -15.60 -1.27 -16.30
CA ARG A 14 -16.84 -1.13 -15.52
C ARG A 14 -16.47 -1.21 -14.05
N PRO A 15 -16.81 -0.20 -13.24
CA PRO A 15 -16.66 -0.33 -11.80
C PRO A 15 -17.52 -1.54 -11.38
N PRO A 16 -16.98 -2.43 -10.55
CA PRO A 16 -17.76 -3.53 -10.00
C PRO A 16 -18.98 -2.95 -9.27
N PRO A 17 -20.14 -3.64 -9.33
CA PRO A 17 -21.37 -3.13 -8.77
C PRO A 17 -21.21 -2.77 -7.29
N PRO A 18 -21.90 -1.72 -6.82
CA PRO A 18 -21.92 -1.38 -5.40
C PRO A 18 -22.48 -2.57 -4.62
N VAL A 19 -21.80 -2.87 -3.50
CA VAL A 19 -22.20 -3.95 -2.61
C VAL A 19 -22.94 -3.34 -1.45
N TYR A 20 -24.20 -3.75 -1.25
CA TYR A 20 -25.10 -3.17 -0.25
C TYR A 20 -25.31 -4.08 0.97
N ASP A 21 -24.94 -5.37 0.85
CA ASP A 21 -25.04 -6.36 1.91
C ASP A 21 -23.65 -6.67 2.49
N GLU A 22 -23.60 -6.89 3.80
CA GLU A 22 -22.39 -7.29 4.52
C GLU A 22 -21.86 -8.64 4.01
N ALA A 23 -22.77 -9.58 3.71
CA ALA A 23 -22.41 -10.91 3.21
C ALA A 23 -21.67 -10.83 1.87
N ASP A 24 -22.21 -10.05 0.93
CA ASP A 24 -21.59 -9.81 -0.37
C ASP A 24 -20.26 -9.03 -0.24
N ALA A 25 -20.18 -8.09 0.71
CA ALA A 25 -18.98 -7.30 0.93
C ALA A 25 -17.85 -8.19 1.44
N TYR A 26 -18.18 -9.08 2.38
CA TYR A 26 -17.27 -10.09 2.89
C TYR A 26 -16.81 -11.05 1.77
N ALA A 27 -17.74 -11.58 0.97
CA ALA A 27 -17.43 -12.51 -0.11
C ALA A 27 -16.43 -11.94 -1.12
N ARG A 28 -16.54 -10.64 -1.41
CA ARG A 28 -15.66 -9.95 -2.35
C ARG A 28 -14.25 -9.68 -1.81
N CYS A 29 -14.12 -9.42 -0.52
CA CYS A 29 -12.84 -9.12 0.12
C CYS A 29 -12.09 -10.38 0.57
N HIS A 30 -12.83 -11.41 0.99
CA HIS A 30 -12.28 -12.55 1.71
C HIS A 30 -12.70 -13.93 1.14
N GLY A 31 -13.57 -13.97 0.12
CA GLY A 31 -14.12 -15.20 -0.43
C GLY A 31 -15.32 -15.73 0.34
N GLU A 32 -15.82 -16.92 -0.02
CA GLU A 32 -16.96 -17.54 0.66
C GLU A 32 -16.68 -17.76 2.15
N ARG A 33 -17.68 -17.49 2.97
CA ARG A 33 -17.62 -17.71 4.41
C ARG A 33 -17.84 -19.19 4.71
N VAL A 34 -16.81 -20.00 4.45
CA VAL A 34 -16.82 -21.42 4.81
C VAL A 34 -16.75 -21.54 6.32
N THR A 35 -17.53 -22.46 6.91
CA THR A 35 -17.52 -22.72 8.36
C THR A 35 -16.19 -23.31 8.83
N GLU A 36 -15.38 -23.79 7.88
CA GLU A 36 -14.07 -24.36 8.11
C GLU A 36 -13.00 -23.26 8.25
N LEU A 37 -12.31 -23.26 9.40
CA LEU A 37 -11.18 -22.37 9.65
C LEU A 37 -9.98 -22.83 8.82
N ILE A 38 -9.70 -22.14 7.71
CA ILE A 38 -8.47 -22.35 6.94
C ILE A 38 -7.31 -21.69 7.69
N VAL A 39 -6.53 -22.50 8.40
CA VAL A 39 -5.30 -22.02 9.05
C VAL A 39 -4.23 -21.82 7.97
N MET A 40 -4.14 -20.60 7.45
CA MET A 40 -3.06 -20.24 6.53
C MET A 40 -1.78 -19.96 7.31
N PRO A 41 -0.64 -20.57 6.95
CA PRO A 41 0.64 -20.22 7.56
C PRO A 41 0.96 -18.76 7.26
N LYS A 42 1.17 -17.98 8.33
CA LYS A 42 1.60 -16.59 8.19
C LYS A 42 2.95 -16.58 7.47
N PRO A 43 3.12 -15.78 6.40
CA PRO A 43 4.42 -15.66 5.76
C PRO A 43 5.44 -15.11 6.77
N PRO A 44 6.72 -15.51 6.67
CA PRO A 44 7.75 -14.97 7.54
C PRO A 44 7.80 -13.44 7.37
N PRO A 45 8.05 -12.68 8.46
CA PRO A 45 8.20 -11.24 8.35
C PRO A 45 9.33 -10.92 7.37
N ALA A 46 9.06 -10.04 6.42
CA ALA A 46 10.11 -9.53 5.54
C ALA A 46 11.23 -8.93 6.39
N ALA A 47 12.48 -9.23 6.05
CA ALA A 47 13.61 -8.61 6.70
C ALA A 47 13.47 -7.08 6.58
N ARG A 48 13.45 -6.39 7.72
CA ARG A 48 13.55 -4.93 7.73
C ARG A 48 14.99 -4.56 7.37
N THR A 49 15.30 -4.58 6.09
CA THR A 49 16.59 -4.08 5.58
C THR A 49 16.52 -2.56 5.60
N LEU A 50 16.83 -1.96 6.75
CA LEU A 50 17.21 -0.57 6.76
C LEU A 50 18.60 -0.47 6.12
N PRO A 51 18.84 0.52 5.24
CA PRO A 51 20.20 0.79 4.80
C PRO A 51 21.07 1.04 6.04
N HIS A 52 22.24 0.42 6.09
CA HIS A 52 23.21 0.69 7.14
C HIS A 52 23.80 2.09 6.88
N LEU A 53 23.14 3.11 7.40
CA LEU A 53 23.56 4.49 7.27
C LEU A 53 24.66 4.77 8.29
N ALA A 54 25.73 5.42 7.84
CA ALA A 54 26.78 5.89 8.74
C ALA A 54 26.21 6.87 9.78
N GLY A 55 26.74 6.83 11.01
CA GLY A 55 26.30 7.73 12.09
C GLY A 55 26.37 9.20 11.68
N ASP A 56 27.46 9.61 11.05
CA ASP A 56 27.67 10.98 10.57
C ASP A 56 26.61 11.43 9.56
N TYR A 57 26.13 10.51 8.72
CA TYR A 57 25.06 10.80 7.77
C TYR A 57 23.74 11.08 8.49
N LEU A 58 23.41 10.26 9.50
CA LEU A 58 22.21 10.46 10.31
C LEU A 58 22.25 11.77 11.11
N GLN A 59 23.43 12.12 11.64
CA GLN A 59 23.64 13.38 12.35
C GLN A 59 23.35 14.58 11.44
N ARG A 60 23.92 14.61 10.23
CA ARG A 60 23.68 15.69 9.25
C ARG A 60 22.21 15.84 8.92
N CYS A 61 21.50 14.75 8.63
CA CYS A 61 20.07 14.80 8.35
C CYS A 61 19.25 15.36 9.52
N PHE A 62 19.66 15.07 10.76
CA PHE A 62 19.00 15.61 11.94
C PHE A 62 19.24 17.11 12.09
N GLU A 63 20.49 17.56 11.91
CA GLU A 63 20.88 18.97 11.96
C GLU A 63 20.15 19.79 10.90
N GLU A 64 20.13 19.32 9.64
CA GLU A 64 19.38 19.97 8.56
C GLU A 64 17.89 20.12 8.89
N ARG A 65 17.28 19.08 9.46
CA ARG A 65 15.87 19.12 9.86
C ARG A 65 15.63 20.14 10.97
N LEU A 66 16.57 20.24 11.93
CA LEU A 66 16.50 21.21 13.02
C LEU A 66 16.60 22.65 12.50
N GLU A 67 17.52 22.91 11.57
CA GLU A 67 17.70 24.22 10.94
C GLU A 67 16.46 24.65 10.17
N ARG A 68 15.89 23.77 9.33
CA ARG A 68 14.64 24.06 8.60
C ARG A 68 13.49 24.43 9.54
N ARG A 69 13.40 23.74 10.68
CA ARG A 69 12.39 24.05 11.69
C ARG A 69 12.62 25.42 12.32
N ARG A 70 13.87 25.78 12.64
CA ARG A 70 14.21 27.10 13.19
C ARG A 70 13.87 28.22 12.19
N ALA A 71 14.22 28.03 10.91
CA ALA A 71 13.92 28.99 9.85
C ALA A 71 12.42 29.19 9.63
N ALA A 72 11.58 28.17 9.84
CA ALA A 72 10.12 28.28 9.72
C ALA A 72 9.45 29.01 10.91
N HIS A 73 10.16 29.21 12.02
CA HIS A 73 9.66 29.88 13.23
C HIS A 73 10.29 31.27 13.47
N GLN A 74 11.08 31.77 12.51
CA GLN A 74 11.61 33.14 12.46
C GLN A 74 10.84 33.94 11.41
#